data_AF-A0A2V8N1A5-F1
#
_entry.id   AF-A0A2V8N1A5-F1
#
_cell.length_a   1.000
_cell.length_b   1.000
_cell.length_c   1.000
_cell.angle_alpha   90.00
_cell.angle_beta   90.00
_cell.angle_gamma   90.00
#
_symmetry.space_group_name_H-M   'P 1'
#
loop_
_entity.id
_entity.type
_entity.pdbx_description
1 polymer ?
#
loop_
_entity_poly.entity_id
_entity_poly.type
_entity_poly.pdbx_seq_one_letter_code
_entity_poly.pdbx_strand_id
1 'polypeptide(L)'
;MDIFVANDSVRQSLYHNKRDGTFEDIAISSGAGYDENGKTYAGMGIDAGDYDNDGYPDIFITTLSSETYPLYHNDRDLSFTYATNSTGVGQLTLLFSGWGTHFVDVNNDGLRDLFVAQGHVLDTIEKTNPYLKYKQTPLLMLNTGNRFVNV
;
A
#
# COMPACT_ATOMS: atom_id res chain seq x y z
N MET A 1 -14.76 -5.48 -13.64
CA MET A 1 -13.41 -5.03 -13.26
C MET A 1 -13.58 -3.65 -12.69
N ASP A 2 -13.16 -3.48 -11.45
CA ASP A 2 -13.23 -2.23 -10.70
C ASP A 2 -11.92 -1.46 -10.87
N ILE A 3 -11.86 -0.20 -10.44
CA ILE A 3 -10.68 0.65 -10.60
C ILE A 3 -10.33 1.28 -9.25
N PHE A 4 -9.13 1.01 -8.77
CA PHE A 4 -8.54 1.73 -7.64
C PHE A 4 -7.57 2.80 -8.14
N VAL A 5 -7.63 4.00 -7.58
CA VAL A 5 -6.72 5.09 -7.91
C VAL A 5 -6.01 5.55 -6.65
N ALA A 6 -4.68 5.43 -6.68
CA ALA A 6 -3.82 6.05 -5.69
C ALA A 6 -3.77 7.57 -5.94
N ASN A 7 -4.28 8.37 -5.01
CA ASN A 7 -4.29 9.83 -5.10
C ASN A 7 -3.28 10.44 -4.13
N ASP A 8 -2.64 11.52 -4.57
CA ASP A 8 -1.73 12.30 -3.74
C ASP A 8 -2.52 13.31 -2.87
N SER A 9 -2.33 13.24 -1.56
CA SER A 9 -2.77 14.21 -0.55
C SER A 9 -4.28 14.37 -0.37
N VAL A 10 -5.09 13.66 -1.15
CA VAL A 10 -6.55 13.54 -1.00
C VAL A 10 -6.94 12.08 -0.76
N ARG A 11 -8.23 11.82 -0.47
CA ARG A 11 -8.71 10.44 -0.28
C ARG A 11 -8.43 9.60 -1.53
N GLN A 12 -8.21 8.32 -1.34
CA GLN A 12 -8.11 7.39 -2.47
C GLN A 12 -9.48 7.21 -3.13
N SER A 13 -9.49 6.68 -4.36
CA SER A 13 -10.71 6.41 -5.11
C SER A 13 -10.82 4.92 -5.41
N LEU A 14 -12.02 4.37 -5.21
CA LEU A 14 -12.38 3.02 -5.62
C LEU A 14 -13.68 3.12 -6.40
N TYR A 15 -13.58 2.86 -7.71
CA TYR A 15 -14.70 2.88 -8.63
C TYR A 15 -15.20 1.46 -8.85
N HIS A 16 -16.37 1.15 -8.29
CA HIS A 16 -17.05 -0.11 -8.50
C HIS A 16 -17.76 -0.11 -9.86
N ASN A 17 -17.54 -1.16 -10.64
CA ASN A 17 -18.15 -1.32 -11.95
C ASN A 17 -19.55 -1.92 -11.83
N LYS A 18 -20.57 -1.09 -12.08
CA LYS A 18 -21.98 -1.50 -12.02
C LYS A 18 -22.43 -2.41 -13.18
N ARG A 19 -21.53 -2.74 -14.11
CA ARG A 19 -21.75 -3.63 -15.26
C ARG A 19 -22.76 -3.12 -16.29
N ASP A 20 -23.04 -1.82 -16.28
CA ASP A 20 -23.92 -1.12 -17.22
C ASP A 20 -23.17 -0.05 -18.05
N GLY A 21 -21.83 -0.08 -18.02
CA GLY A 21 -20.97 0.92 -18.65
C GLY A 21 -20.68 2.13 -17.75
N THR A 22 -21.16 2.14 -16.50
CA THR A 22 -20.89 3.20 -15.54
C THR A 22 -20.19 2.69 -14.28
N PHE A 23 -19.60 3.61 -13.52
CA PHE A 23 -18.89 3.34 -12.28
C PHE A 23 -19.47 4.16 -11.14
N GLU A 24 -19.35 3.64 -9.92
CA GLU A 24 -19.72 4.30 -8.68
C GLU A 24 -18.49 4.44 -7.78
N ASP A 25 -18.21 5.63 -7.27
CA ASP A 25 -17.14 5.84 -6.29
C ASP A 25 -17.59 5.39 -4.91
N ILE A 26 -17.03 4.28 -4.44
CA ILE A 26 -17.35 3.64 -3.16
C ILE A 26 -16.19 3.72 -2.16
N ALA A 27 -15.16 4.56 -2.39
CA ALA A 27 -13.94 4.54 -1.56
C ALA A 27 -14.22 4.74 -0.07
N ILE A 28 -15.16 5.63 0.28
CA ILE A 28 -15.50 5.91 1.67
C ILE A 28 -16.34 4.78 2.26
N SER A 29 -17.39 4.34 1.56
CA SER A 29 -18.30 3.30 2.03
C SER A 29 -17.63 1.92 2.12
N SER A 30 -16.59 1.68 1.29
CA SER A 30 -15.78 0.46 1.32
C SER A 30 -14.68 0.47 2.39
N GLY A 31 -14.37 1.61 3.02
CA GLY A 31 -13.25 1.72 3.95
C GLY A 31 -11.87 1.94 3.29
N ALA A 32 -11.78 1.98 1.96
CA ALA A 32 -10.51 2.09 1.25
C ALA A 32 -10.08 3.54 0.91
N GLY A 33 -10.78 4.55 1.43
CA GLY A 33 -10.51 5.96 1.10
C GLY A 33 -9.42 6.64 1.92
N TYR A 34 -9.14 6.14 3.13
CA TYR A 34 -8.29 6.78 4.14
C TYR A 34 -7.46 5.74 4.90
N ASP A 35 -6.48 6.18 5.69
CA ASP A 35 -5.82 5.29 6.65
C ASP A 35 -6.74 4.91 7.82
N GLU A 36 -6.25 4.04 8.72
CA GLU A 36 -6.99 3.58 9.91
C GLU A 36 -7.49 4.71 10.84
N ASN A 37 -6.89 5.91 10.75
CA ASN A 37 -7.24 7.07 11.58
C ASN A 37 -8.12 8.07 10.81
N GLY A 38 -8.57 7.73 9.61
CA GLY A 38 -9.37 8.60 8.74
C GLY A 38 -8.58 9.73 8.10
N LYS A 39 -7.24 9.61 8.03
CA LYS A 39 -6.36 10.63 7.44
C LYS A 39 -6.07 10.30 5.97
N THR A 40 -5.90 11.35 5.17
CA THR A 40 -5.33 11.23 3.82
C THR A 40 -3.80 11.07 3.90
N TYR A 41 -3.23 10.53 2.84
CA TYR A 41 -1.80 10.32 2.67
C TYR A 41 -1.43 10.54 1.20
N ALA A 42 -0.14 10.61 0.93
CA ALA A 42 0.39 10.85 -0.41
C ALA A 42 0.53 9.52 -1.16
N GLY A 43 -0.55 9.02 -1.78
CA GLY A 43 -0.50 7.78 -2.57
C GLY A 43 0.36 7.96 -3.83
N MET A 44 1.39 7.13 -4.00
CA MET A 44 2.40 7.27 -5.06
C MET A 44 2.34 6.12 -6.08
N GLY A 45 2.64 4.90 -5.64
CA GLY A 45 2.48 3.69 -6.43
C GLY A 45 1.47 2.75 -5.80
N ILE A 46 0.91 1.88 -6.63
CA ILE A 46 -0.14 0.95 -6.24
C ILE A 46 0.07 -0.38 -6.95
N ASP A 47 -0.23 -1.46 -6.26
CA ASP A 47 -0.41 -2.77 -6.87
C ASP A 47 -1.55 -3.53 -6.18
N ALA A 48 -2.11 -4.50 -6.90
CA ALA A 48 -3.17 -5.37 -6.40
C ALA A 48 -2.69 -6.83 -6.41
N GLY A 49 -2.83 -7.51 -5.28
CA GLY A 49 -2.36 -8.89 -5.11
C GLY A 49 -2.99 -9.55 -3.89
N ASP A 50 -3.14 -10.86 -3.94
CA ASP A 50 -3.72 -11.69 -2.88
C ASP A 50 -2.59 -12.12 -1.94
N TYR A 51 -2.40 -11.40 -0.83
CA TYR A 51 -1.25 -11.65 0.06
C TYR A 51 -1.52 -12.76 1.08
N ASP A 52 -2.78 -13.04 1.38
CA ASP A 52 -3.20 -14.06 2.34
C ASP A 52 -3.79 -15.32 1.69
N ASN A 53 -3.70 -15.43 0.35
CA ASN A 53 -4.11 -16.56 -0.47
C ASN A 53 -5.59 -16.91 -0.31
N ASP A 54 -6.41 -15.87 -0.21
CA ASP A 54 -7.82 -15.96 0.12
C ASP A 54 -8.71 -15.97 -1.14
N GLY A 55 -8.08 -15.73 -2.31
CA GLY A 55 -8.67 -15.71 -3.64
C GLY A 55 -9.10 -14.32 -4.12
N TYR A 56 -8.94 -13.27 -3.30
CA TYR A 56 -9.37 -11.91 -3.58
C TYR A 56 -8.18 -10.96 -3.56
N PRO A 57 -8.01 -10.10 -4.57
CA PRO A 57 -6.91 -9.14 -4.57
C PRO A 57 -7.08 -8.10 -3.46
N ASP A 58 -6.04 -7.96 -2.64
CA ASP A 58 -5.81 -6.87 -1.71
C ASP A 58 -5.12 -5.71 -2.42
N ILE A 59 -5.07 -4.54 -1.78
CA ILE A 59 -4.49 -3.33 -2.36
C ILE A 59 -3.31 -2.85 -1.50
N PHE A 60 -2.15 -2.67 -2.12
CA PHE A 60 -0.98 -2.07 -1.49
C PHE A 60 -0.62 -0.76 -2.15
N ILE A 61 -0.39 0.28 -1.35
CA ILE A 61 -0.08 1.63 -1.81
C ILE A 61 1.21 2.10 -1.15
N THR A 62 2.12 2.67 -1.93
CA THR A 62 3.29 3.34 -1.37
C THR A 62 2.99 4.80 -1.09
N THR A 63 3.65 5.34 -0.05
CA THR A 63 3.49 6.74 0.36
C THR A 63 4.83 7.41 0.62
N LEU A 64 4.80 8.64 1.13
CA LEU A 64 6.01 9.36 1.53
C LEU A 64 6.43 9.04 2.96
N SER A 65 7.69 9.32 3.29
CA SER A 65 8.21 9.17 4.66
C SER A 65 7.38 9.98 5.66
N SER A 66 7.23 9.45 6.88
CA SER A 66 6.28 9.91 7.92
C SER A 66 4.83 9.52 7.68
N GLU A 67 4.56 8.72 6.66
CA GLU A 67 3.31 8.01 6.42
C GLU A 67 3.61 6.51 6.31
N THR A 68 2.67 5.66 6.72
CA THR A 68 2.80 4.20 6.55
C THR A 68 2.22 3.79 5.20
N TYR A 69 2.80 2.78 4.54
CA TYR A 69 2.29 2.28 3.27
C TYR A 69 1.01 1.49 3.53
N PRO A 70 -0.15 1.92 3.00
CA PRO A 70 -1.40 1.21 3.19
C PRO A 70 -1.36 -0.19 2.57
N LEU A 71 -1.75 -1.18 3.36
CA LEU A 71 -2.21 -2.47 2.88
C LEU A 71 -3.68 -2.60 3.26
N TYR A 72 -4.55 -2.69 2.27
CA TYR A 72 -5.98 -2.91 2.44
C TYR A 72 -6.32 -4.35 2.11
N HIS A 73 -6.78 -5.10 3.11
CA HIS A 73 -7.30 -6.45 2.91
C HIS A 73 -8.71 -6.41 2.33
N ASN A 74 -9.00 -7.24 1.33
CA ASN A 74 -10.30 -7.30 0.69
C ASN A 74 -11.27 -8.23 1.43
N ASP A 75 -12.30 -7.68 2.06
CA ASP A 75 -13.24 -8.46 2.89
C ASP A 75 -14.32 -9.20 2.07
N ARG A 76 -14.18 -9.25 0.74
CA ARG A 76 -15.00 -10.03 -0.21
C ARG A 76 -16.45 -9.60 -0.37
N ASP A 77 -16.80 -8.46 0.20
CA ASP A 77 -18.15 -7.89 0.16
C ASP A 77 -18.18 -6.42 -0.28
N LEU A 78 -17.14 -6.01 -1.04
CA LEU A 78 -16.85 -4.63 -1.46
C LEU A 78 -16.32 -3.73 -0.33
N SER A 79 -16.10 -4.26 0.87
CA SER A 79 -15.37 -3.57 1.93
C SER A 79 -13.90 -4.00 2.01
N PHE A 80 -13.11 -3.15 2.64
CA PHE A 80 -11.68 -3.33 2.85
C PHE A 80 -11.31 -2.99 4.29
N THR A 81 -10.44 -3.83 4.86
CA THR A 81 -9.85 -3.63 6.18
C THR A 81 -8.43 -3.08 6.05
N TYR A 82 -8.11 -2.01 6.79
CA TYR A 82 -6.74 -1.48 6.85
C TYR A 82 -5.81 -2.43 7.63
N ALA A 83 -5.00 -3.21 6.93
CA ALA A 83 -4.17 -4.29 7.45
C ALA A 83 -2.69 -3.91 7.69
N THR A 84 -2.30 -2.66 7.40
CA THR A 84 -0.90 -2.20 7.48
C THR A 84 -0.21 -2.50 8.81
N ASN A 85 -0.88 -2.23 9.93
CA ASN A 85 -0.27 -2.40 11.26
C ASN A 85 -0.36 -3.85 11.75
N SER A 86 -1.47 -4.54 11.50
CA SER A 86 -1.63 -5.95 11.88
C SER A 86 -0.65 -6.87 11.16
N THR A 87 -0.27 -6.52 9.93
CA THR A 87 0.72 -7.26 9.11
C THR A 87 2.17 -6.77 9.30
N GLY A 88 2.39 -5.75 10.12
CA GLY A 88 3.72 -5.20 10.41
C GLY A 88 4.33 -4.29 9.34
N VAL A 89 3.65 -4.10 8.19
CA VAL A 89 4.06 -3.19 7.11
C VAL A 89 4.35 -1.78 7.65
N GLY A 90 3.48 -1.25 8.51
CA GLY A 90 3.61 0.12 9.01
C GLY A 90 4.96 0.41 9.66
N GLN A 91 5.49 -0.53 10.46
CA GLN A 91 6.80 -0.38 11.08
C GLN A 91 7.94 -0.40 10.06
N LEU A 92 7.80 -1.19 8.99
CA LEU A 92 8.83 -1.34 7.95
C LEU A 92 8.91 -0.12 7.04
N THR A 93 7.82 0.64 6.89
CA THR A 93 7.71 1.66 5.84
C THR A 93 7.74 3.10 6.35
N LEU A 94 7.50 3.34 7.65
CA LEU A 94 7.30 4.69 8.23
C LEU A 94 8.38 5.72 7.86
N LEU A 95 9.63 5.29 7.68
CA LEU A 95 10.77 6.19 7.42
C LEU A 95 11.10 6.36 5.94
N PHE A 96 10.32 5.76 5.05
CA PHE A 96 10.69 5.64 3.64
C PHE A 96 9.67 6.27 2.70
N SER A 97 10.13 6.76 1.55
CA SER A 97 9.27 7.21 0.45
C SER A 97 9.32 6.18 -0.67
N GLY A 98 8.15 5.66 -1.05
CA GLY A 98 8.02 4.56 -1.99
C GLY A 98 7.36 4.99 -3.28
N TRP A 99 7.77 4.35 -4.38
CA TRP A 99 7.32 4.67 -5.74
C TRP A 99 6.73 3.42 -6.40
N GLY A 100 7.43 2.78 -7.33
CA GLY A 100 6.98 1.52 -7.91
C GLY A 100 6.91 0.42 -6.85
N THR A 101 5.83 -0.36 -6.89
CA THR A 101 5.60 -1.51 -6.01
C THR A 101 5.06 -2.69 -6.80
N HIS A 102 5.29 -3.92 -6.32
CA HIS A 102 4.76 -5.13 -6.93
C HIS A 102 4.62 -6.26 -5.91
N PHE A 103 3.49 -6.97 -5.93
CA PHE A 103 3.29 -8.24 -5.26
C PHE A 103 4.00 -9.36 -6.02
N VAL A 104 4.90 -10.08 -5.38
CA VAL A 104 5.74 -11.09 -6.05
C VAL A 104 6.05 -12.20 -5.07
N ASP A 105 6.06 -13.45 -5.52
CA ASP A 105 6.57 -14.57 -4.72
C ASP A 105 8.03 -14.79 -5.11
N VAL A 106 8.93 -14.22 -4.32
CA VAL A 106 10.35 -14.15 -4.68
C VAL A 106 11.09 -15.43 -4.30
N ASN A 107 10.57 -16.17 -3.33
CA ASN A 107 11.20 -17.36 -2.77
C ASN A 107 10.49 -18.67 -3.17
N ASN A 108 9.40 -18.60 -3.96
CA ASN A 108 8.54 -19.70 -4.39
C ASN A 108 7.91 -20.47 -3.23
N ASP A 109 7.55 -19.81 -2.12
CA ASP A 109 6.83 -20.45 -1.00
C ASP A 109 5.30 -20.40 -1.15
N GLY A 110 4.81 -19.70 -2.19
CA GLY A 110 3.40 -19.56 -2.50
C GLY A 110 2.71 -18.41 -1.78
N LEU A 111 3.42 -17.65 -0.93
CA LEU A 111 2.95 -16.40 -0.35
C LEU A 111 3.45 -15.23 -1.20
N ARG A 112 2.61 -14.22 -1.41
CA ARG A 112 3.06 -13.00 -2.12
C ARG A 112 3.81 -12.09 -1.16
N ASP A 113 5.07 -11.84 -1.49
CA ASP A 113 5.94 -10.82 -0.93
C ASP A 113 5.67 -9.46 -1.58
N LEU A 114 6.27 -8.41 -1.03
CA LEU A 114 6.19 -7.05 -1.57
C LEU A 114 7.56 -6.49 -1.90
N PHE A 115 7.75 -6.07 -3.14
CA PHE A 115 8.91 -5.29 -3.56
C PHE A 115 8.54 -3.82 -3.72
N VAL A 116 9.38 -2.90 -3.23
CA VAL A 116 9.19 -1.46 -3.38
C VAL A 116 10.48 -0.77 -3.82
N ALA A 117 10.41 0.01 -4.90
CA ALA A 117 11.45 0.95 -5.27
C ALA A 117 11.30 2.24 -4.43
N GLN A 118 12.36 2.63 -3.71
CA GLN A 118 12.29 3.69 -2.71
C GLN A 118 13.36 4.78 -2.89
N GLY A 119 13.05 5.97 -2.39
CA GLY A 119 13.92 7.14 -2.40
C GLY A 119 13.15 8.39 -1.97
N HIS A 120 13.72 9.22 -1.12
CA HIS A 120 13.03 10.41 -0.64
C HIS A 120 12.86 11.45 -1.76
N VAL A 121 11.76 12.22 -1.72
CA VAL A 121 11.45 13.24 -2.74
C VAL A 121 12.50 14.35 -2.78
N LEU A 122 12.94 14.78 -1.59
CA LEU A 122 13.96 15.82 -1.42
C LEU A 122 15.36 15.21 -1.39
N ASP A 123 16.21 15.63 -2.31
CA ASP A 123 17.63 15.28 -2.41
C ASP A 123 18.52 15.85 -1.30
N THR A 124 17.95 16.74 -0.50
CA THR A 124 18.60 17.47 0.59
C THR A 124 17.96 17.21 1.95
N ILE A 125 17.12 16.17 2.07
CA ILE A 125 16.34 15.89 3.28
C ILE A 125 17.18 15.81 4.55
N GLU A 126 18.42 15.30 4.46
CA GLU A 126 19.33 15.18 5.60
C GLU A 126 19.67 16.55 6.23
N LYS A 127 19.49 17.67 5.52
CA LYS A 127 19.72 19.02 6.06
C LYS A 127 18.63 19.45 7.06
N THR A 128 17.41 18.94 6.91
CA THR A 128 16.26 19.31 7.73
C THR A 128 15.80 18.18 8.65
N ASN A 129 16.01 16.92 8.26
CA ASN A 129 15.74 15.74 9.06
C ASN A 129 16.87 14.70 8.90
N PRO A 130 17.83 14.63 9.84
CA PRO A 130 19.00 13.75 9.71
C PRO A 130 18.68 12.24 9.82
N TYR A 131 17.47 11.89 10.29
CA TYR A 131 17.00 10.51 10.41
C TYR A 131 16.46 9.94 9.10
N LEU A 132 16.10 10.79 8.14
CA LEU A 132 15.69 10.37 6.81
C LEU A 132 16.89 10.39 5.85
N LYS A 133 16.78 9.66 4.75
CA LYS A 133 17.82 9.58 3.70
C LYS A 133 17.22 9.82 2.33
N TYR A 134 17.93 10.58 1.48
CA TYR A 134 17.55 10.73 0.09
C TYR A 134 17.62 9.39 -0.65
N LYS A 135 18.79 8.77 -0.61
CA LYS A 135 19.01 7.45 -1.21
C LYS A 135 18.51 6.38 -0.25
N GLN A 136 17.52 5.62 -0.68
CA GLN A 136 16.94 4.52 0.08
C GLN A 136 17.16 3.24 -0.72
N THR A 137 17.52 2.16 -0.03
CA THR A 137 17.63 0.85 -0.65
C THR A 137 16.23 0.39 -1.04
N PRO A 138 16.03 -0.27 -2.20
CA PRO A 138 14.77 -0.94 -2.49
C PRO A 138 14.39 -1.86 -1.32
N LEU A 139 13.11 -1.86 -0.96
CA LEU A 139 12.60 -2.66 0.13
C LEU A 139 12.01 -3.95 -0.41
N LEU A 140 12.47 -5.07 0.12
CA LEU A 140 11.83 -6.37 -0.08
C LEU A 140 11.24 -6.81 1.25
N MET A 141 9.93 -7.02 1.27
CA MET A 141 9.18 -7.48 2.42
C MET A 141 8.73 -8.91 2.17
N LEU A 142 9.37 -9.89 2.82
CA LEU A 142 8.92 -11.28 2.74
C LEU A 142 7.66 -11.49 3.58
N ASN A 143 6.71 -12.20 3.01
CA ASN A 143 5.49 -12.62 3.69
C ASN A 143 5.75 -13.93 4.43
N THR A 144 5.47 -13.94 5.74
CA THR A 144 5.67 -15.13 6.60
C THR A 144 4.38 -15.90 6.88
N GLY A 145 3.29 -15.52 6.20
CA GLY A 145 1.95 -16.10 6.35
C GLY A 145 1.10 -15.42 7.44
N ASN A 146 1.72 -14.61 8.29
CA ASN A 146 1.02 -13.80 9.31
C ASN A 146 1.49 -12.33 9.37
N ARG A 147 2.66 -12.02 8.82
CA ARG A 147 3.22 -10.66 8.77
C ARG A 147 4.27 -10.55 7.67
N PHE A 148 4.62 -9.32 7.36
CA PHE A 148 5.77 -8.99 6.53
C PHE A 148 7.03 -8.76 7.38
N VAL A 149 8.19 -9.10 6.82
CA VAL A 149 9.51 -8.87 7.39
C VAL A 149 10.46 -8.34 6.33
N ASN A 150 11.34 -7.40 6.69
CA ASN A 150 12.38 -6.91 5.79
C ASN A 150 13.54 -7.91 5.70
N VAL A 151 14.13 -8.08 4.51
CA VAL A 151 15.25 -8.99 4.24
C VAL A 151 16.45 -8.32 3.59
#